data_AF-A0A935KCC0-F1
#
_entry.id   AF-A0A935KCC0-F1
#
_cell.length_a   1.000
_cell.length_b   1.000
_cell.length_c   1.000
_cell.angle_alpha   90.00
_cell.angle_beta   90.00
_cell.angle_gamma   90.00
#
_symmetry.space_group_name_H-M   'P 1'
#
loop_
_entity.id
_entity.type
_entity.pdbx_description
1 polymer ?
#
loop_
_entity_poly.entity_id
_entity_poly.type
_entity_poly.pdbx_seq_one_letter_code
_entity_poly.pdbx_strand_id
1 'polypeptide(L)'
;MMARKEKNSEVDTEFKEGLKSKLGIRISIILMIGGLGLLIVGANLFVQSAVAIAKIFNVSDAIIGLTIVAVGTSLPELITSIVAAYKKESDIAIGNIVGSKYF
;
A
#
# COMPACT_ATOMS: atom_id res chain seq x y z
N MET A 1 16.30 -0.31 31.02
CA MET A 1 17.25 0.35 30.09
C MET A 1 17.72 -0.58 28.95
N MET A 2 17.56 -1.91 29.05
CA MET A 2 17.98 -2.88 28.00
C MET A 2 17.00 -2.97 26.80
N ALA A 3 15.70 -2.88 27.01
CA ALA A 3 14.69 -3.00 25.93
C ALA A 3 14.74 -1.91 24.84
N ARG A 4 15.39 -0.77 25.10
CA ARG A 4 15.52 0.32 24.10
C ARG A 4 16.71 0.11 23.15
N LYS A 5 17.65 -0.77 23.52
CA LYS A 5 18.89 -1.01 22.76
C LYS A 5 18.68 -2.04 21.64
N GLU A 6 17.83 -3.04 21.86
CA GLU A 6 17.49 -4.09 20.89
C GLU A 6 16.68 -3.54 19.71
N LYS A 7 15.67 -2.69 19.96
CA LYS A 7 14.86 -2.05 18.91
C LYS A 7 15.70 -1.15 17.99
N ASN A 8 16.76 -0.53 18.51
CA ASN A 8 17.66 0.30 17.69
C ASN A 8 18.56 -0.56 16.79
N SER A 9 19.04 -1.71 17.29
CA SER A 9 19.89 -2.62 16.51
C SER A 9 19.16 -3.39 15.41
N GLU A 10 17.87 -3.68 15.59
CA GLU A 10 17.04 -4.33 14.55
C GLU A 10 16.77 -3.38 13.37
N VAL A 11 16.38 -2.13 13.67
CA VAL A 11 16.18 -1.08 12.66
C VAL A 11 17.48 -0.78 11.90
N ASP A 12 18.62 -0.71 12.60
CA ASP A 12 19.94 -0.51 11.98
C ASP A 12 20.37 -1.69 11.07
N THR A 13 19.84 -2.90 11.34
CA THR A 13 20.12 -4.11 10.56
C THR A 13 19.23 -4.19 9.31
N GLU A 14 17.94 -3.88 9.43
CA GLU A 14 17.01 -3.75 8.28
C GLU A 14 17.46 -2.64 7.32
N PHE A 15 17.92 -1.50 7.84
CA PHE A 15 18.44 -0.40 7.01
C PHE A 15 19.71 -0.82 6.24
N LYS A 16 20.59 -1.62 6.87
CA LYS A 16 21.79 -2.17 6.23
C LYS A 16 21.49 -3.28 5.23
N GLU A 17 20.47 -4.10 5.45
CA GLU A 17 20.01 -5.11 4.50
C GLU A 17 19.31 -4.50 3.28
N GLY A 18 18.52 -3.44 3.46
CA GLY A 18 17.93 -2.67 2.36
C GLY A 18 18.99 -2.04 1.45
N LEU A 19 20.09 -1.54 2.05
CA LEU A 19 21.27 -1.03 1.35
C LEU A 19 22.11 -2.13 0.67
N LYS A 20 21.96 -3.39 1.07
CA LYS A 20 22.68 -4.54 0.51
C LYS A 20 22.05 -5.09 -0.78
N SER A 21 20.91 -4.53 -1.22
CA SER A 21 20.32 -4.87 -2.51
C SER A 21 21.28 -4.47 -3.63
N LYS A 22 21.85 -5.47 -4.32
CA LYS A 22 22.74 -5.29 -5.48
C LYS A 22 22.01 -4.77 -6.74
N LEU A 23 20.90 -4.06 -6.58
CA LEU A 23 20.19 -3.44 -7.68
C LEU A 23 20.59 -1.97 -7.74
N GLY A 24 21.11 -1.54 -8.88
CA GLY A 24 21.52 -0.13 -9.06
C GLY A 24 20.34 0.80 -8.79
N ILE A 25 20.61 1.95 -8.16
CA ILE A 25 19.59 2.96 -7.78
C ILE A 25 18.59 3.28 -8.90
N ARG A 26 19.05 3.28 -10.16
CA ARG A 26 18.21 3.48 -11.34
C ARG A 26 17.12 2.42 -11.50
N ILE A 27 17.46 1.15 -11.27
CA ILE A 27 16.53 0.03 -11.35
C ILE A 27 15.53 0.11 -10.21
N SER A 28 15.97 0.44 -9.00
CA SER A 28 15.08 0.62 -7.84
C SER A 28 14.04 1.71 -8.09
N ILE A 29 14.44 2.84 -8.68
CA ILE A 29 13.52 3.93 -9.06
C ILE A 29 12.52 3.46 -10.13
N ILE A 30 12.98 2.74 -11.16
CA ILE A 30 12.10 2.20 -12.21
C ILE A 30 11.09 1.22 -11.61
N LEU A 31 11.53 0.32 -10.74
CA LEU A 31 10.65 -0.65 -10.07
C LEU A 31 9.65 0.04 -9.15
N MET A 32 10.07 1.09 -8.43
CA MET A 32 9.19 1.87 -7.57
C MET A 32 8.07 2.56 -8.39
N ILE A 33 8.44 3.30 -9.44
CA ILE A 33 7.47 4.00 -10.30
C ILE A 33 6.58 3.00 -11.04
N GLY A 34 7.17 1.92 -11.59
CA GLY A 34 6.44 0.87 -12.28
C GLY A 34 5.45 0.16 -11.35
N GLY A 35 5.87 -0.20 -10.14
CA GLY A 35 5.03 -0.83 -9.13
C GLY A 35 3.87 0.06 -8.69
N LEU A 36 4.14 1.35 -8.41
CA LEU A 36 3.10 2.33 -8.09
C LEU A 36 2.11 2.51 -9.25
N GLY A 37 2.62 2.61 -10.48
CA GLY A 37 1.79 2.72 -11.68
C GLY A 37 0.88 1.51 -11.87
N LEU A 38 1.42 0.29 -11.76
CA LEU A 38 0.62 -0.94 -11.85
C LEU A 38 -0.46 -1.00 -10.78
N LEU A 39 -0.14 -0.57 -9.56
CA LEU A 39 -1.05 -0.63 -8.43
C LEU A 39 -2.21 0.37 -8.58
N ILE A 40 -1.97 1.58 -9.08
CA ILE A 40 -3.01 2.56 -9.42
C ILE A 40 -3.89 2.05 -10.58
N VAL A 41 -3.27 1.56 -11.66
CA VAL A 41 -4.02 1.06 -12.82
C VAL A 41 -4.86 -0.17 -12.46
N GLY A 42 -4.30 -1.09 -11.67
CA GLY A 42 -5.01 -2.27 -11.19
C GLY A 42 -6.20 -1.92 -10.30
N ALA A 43 -6.04 -0.96 -9.38
CA ALA A 43 -7.14 -0.47 -8.55
C ALA A 43 -8.25 0.17 -9.40
N ASN A 44 -7.89 1.03 -10.35
CA ASN A 44 -8.86 1.67 -11.25
C ASN A 44 -9.63 0.64 -12.10
N LEU A 45 -8.94 -0.39 -12.61
CA LEU A 45 -9.58 -1.45 -13.39
C LEU A 45 -10.53 -2.28 -12.51
N PHE A 46 -10.12 -2.59 -11.29
CA PHE A 46 -10.94 -3.29 -10.30
C PHE A 46 -12.22 -2.51 -10.00
N VAL A 47 -12.13 -1.22 -9.70
CA VAL A 47 -13.30 -0.37 -9.40
C VAL A 47 -14.23 -0.30 -10.60
N GLN A 48 -13.71 -0.06 -11.80
CA GLN A 48 -14.55 0.00 -13.01
C GLN A 48 -15.29 -1.31 -13.26
N SER A 49 -14.61 -2.45 -13.08
CA SER A 49 -15.20 -3.77 -13.25
C SER A 49 -16.26 -4.04 -12.19
N ALA A 50 -15.99 -3.71 -10.92
CA ALA A 50 -16.94 -3.85 -9.82
C ALA A 50 -18.18 -2.97 -10.01
N VAL A 51 -18.01 -1.73 -10.46
CA VAL A 51 -19.11 -0.81 -10.79
C VAL A 51 -19.96 -1.37 -11.93
N ALA A 52 -19.33 -1.88 -13.00
CA ALA A 52 -20.04 -2.47 -14.13
C ALA A 52 -20.90 -3.67 -13.68
N ILE A 53 -20.35 -4.54 -12.84
CA ILE A 53 -21.09 -5.66 -12.25
C ILE A 53 -22.25 -5.15 -11.39
N ALA A 54 -22.02 -4.20 -10.48
CA ALA A 54 -23.05 -3.67 -9.59
C ALA A 54 -24.24 -3.05 -10.37
N LYS A 55 -23.95 -2.37 -11.49
CA LYS A 55 -24.99 -1.84 -12.38
C LYS A 55 -25.84 -2.93 -13.03
N ILE A 56 -25.25 -4.06 -13.43
CA ILE A 56 -26.00 -5.22 -13.95
C ILE A 56 -26.98 -5.76 -12.90
N PHE A 57 -26.58 -5.74 -11.62
CA PHE A 57 -27.43 -6.12 -10.49
C PHE A 57 -28.45 -5.04 -10.06
N ASN A 58 -28.61 -3.95 -10.83
CA ASN A 58 -29.50 -2.83 -10.50
C ASN A 58 -29.24 -2.19 -9.13
N VAL A 59 -27.99 -2.22 -8.66
CA VAL A 59 -27.59 -1.49 -7.46
C VAL A 59 -27.60 0.01 -7.75
N SER A 60 -28.11 0.82 -6.82
CA SER A 60 -28.17 2.28 -7.01
C SER A 60 -26.79 2.92 -7.03
N ASP A 61 -26.62 3.96 -7.86
CA ASP A 61 -25.37 4.71 -7.97
C ASP A 61 -24.90 5.28 -6.61
N ALA A 62 -25.84 5.63 -5.73
CA ALA A 62 -25.54 6.09 -4.38
C ALA A 62 -24.84 5.00 -3.54
N ILE A 63 -25.34 3.76 -3.59
CA ILE A 63 -24.72 2.64 -2.86
C ILE A 63 -23.36 2.30 -3.47
N ILE A 64 -23.26 2.30 -4.81
CA ILE A 64 -22.00 2.06 -5.53
C ILE A 64 -20.93 3.10 -5.13
N GLY A 65 -21.30 4.38 -5.10
CA GLY A 65 -20.40 5.47 -4.70
C GLY A 65 -19.95 5.36 -3.25
N LEU A 66 -20.90 5.09 -2.34
CA LEU A 66 -20.64 4.99 -0.90
C LEU A 66 -19.80 3.76 -0.52
N THR A 67 -19.82 2.71 -1.35
CA THR A 67 -19.17 1.43 -1.02
C THR A 67 -18.00 1.12 -1.96
N ILE A 68 -18.29 0.75 -3.21
CA ILE A 68 -17.30 0.26 -4.18
C ILE A 68 -16.27 1.34 -4.51
N VAL A 69 -16.72 2.57 -4.78
CA VAL A 69 -15.82 3.66 -5.13
C VAL A 69 -15.02 4.11 -3.91
N ALA A 70 -15.68 4.29 -2.76
CA ALA A 70 -15.03 4.69 -1.52
C ALA A 70 -13.94 3.69 -1.05
N VAL A 71 -14.19 2.38 -1.16
CA VAL A 71 -13.19 1.35 -0.88
C VAL A 71 -12.12 1.33 -2.00
N GLY A 72 -12.55 1.52 -3.24
CA GLY A 72 -11.73 1.56 -4.43
C GLY A 72 -10.57 2.56 -4.40
N THR A 73 -10.80 3.75 -3.85
CA THR A 73 -9.77 4.79 -3.73
C THR A 73 -8.69 4.45 -2.70
N SER A 74 -9.04 3.69 -1.67
CA SER A 74 -8.11 3.29 -0.60
C SER A 74 -7.49 1.90 -0.80
N LEU A 75 -7.84 1.20 -1.89
CA LEU A 75 -7.27 -0.09 -2.24
C LEU A 75 -5.74 -0.04 -2.42
N PRO A 76 -5.17 0.96 -3.12
CA PRO A 76 -3.73 1.16 -3.18
C PRO A 76 -3.03 1.16 -1.81
N GLU A 77 -3.56 1.97 -0.89
CA GLU A 77 -3.04 2.19 0.46
C GLU A 77 -3.21 0.93 1.32
N LEU A 78 -4.35 0.25 1.18
CA LEU A 78 -4.63 -0.99 1.87
C LEU A 78 -3.64 -2.08 1.47
N ILE A 79 -3.39 -2.26 0.17
CA ILE A 79 -2.46 -3.29 -0.32
C ILE A 79 -1.04 -2.99 0.14
N THR A 80 -0.57 -1.74 0.04
CA THR A 80 0.78 -1.39 0.52
C THR A 80 0.92 -1.61 2.03
N SER A 81 -0.11 -1.30 2.82
CA SER A 81 -0.11 -1.51 4.27
C SER A 81 -0.14 -3.00 4.65
N ILE A 82 -0.92 -3.83 3.93
CA ILE A 82 -0.94 -5.28 4.11
C ILE A 82 0.43 -5.88 3.79
N VAL A 83 1.06 -5.46 2.68
CA VAL A 83 2.39 -5.95 2.28
C VAL A 83 3.45 -5.56 3.32
N ALA A 84 3.40 -4.34 3.87
CA ALA A 84 4.29 -3.90 4.94
C ALA A 84 4.09 -4.74 6.22
N ALA A 85 2.85 -4.91 6.67
CA ALA A 85 2.53 -5.74 7.84
C ALA A 85 2.97 -7.21 7.65
N TYR A 86 2.78 -7.77 6.45
CA TYR A 86 3.22 -9.12 6.12
C TYR A 86 4.74 -9.28 6.18
N LYS A 87 5.49 -8.23 5.81
CA LYS A 87 6.96 -8.19 5.92
C LYS A 87 7.46 -7.93 7.35
N LYS A 88 6.57 -7.81 8.34
CA LYS A 88 6.84 -7.38 9.73
C LYS A 88 7.32 -5.93 9.87
N GLU A 89 7.21 -5.15 8.81
CA GLU A 89 7.53 -3.72 8.72
C GLU A 89 6.39 -2.88 9.31
N SER A 90 6.09 -3.12 10.58
CA SER A 90 4.89 -2.58 11.26
C SER A 90 4.95 -1.05 11.38
N ASP A 91 6.15 -0.48 11.46
CA ASP A 91 6.35 0.96 11.50
C ASP A 91 5.94 1.63 10.17
N ILE A 92 6.18 0.98 9.02
CA ILE A 92 5.74 1.45 7.70
C ILE A 92 4.21 1.36 7.58
N ALA A 93 3.60 0.25 8.04
CA ALA A 93 2.16 0.07 8.01
C ALA A 93 1.42 1.12 8.86
N ILE A 94 1.93 1.41 10.07
CA ILE A 94 1.40 2.47 10.94
C ILE A 94 1.57 3.84 10.28
N GLY A 95 2.73 4.10 9.66
CA GLY A 95 2.99 5.33 8.92
C GLY A 95 1.96 5.59 7.82
N ASN A 96 1.60 4.56 7.04
CA ASN A 96 0.57 4.67 6.00
C ASN A 96 -0.83 4.98 6.56
N ILE A 97 -1.24 4.31 7.64
CA ILE A 97 -2.58 4.49 8.22
C ILE A 97 -2.72 5.87 8.86
N VAL A 98 -1.72 6.30 9.62
CA VAL A 98 -1.72 7.62 10.27
C VAL A 98 -1.59 8.72 9.23
N GLY A 99 -0.68 8.55 8.26
CA GLY A 99 -0.48 9.53 7.18
C GLY A 99 -1.74 9.79 6.36
N SER A 100 -2.38 8.74 5.85
CA SER A 100 -3.57 8.84 4.95
C SER A 100 -4.87 9.33 5.62
N LYS A 101 -4.87 9.48 6.94
CA LYS A 101 -6.03 9.98 7.71
C LYS A 101 -5.88 11.43 8.16
N TYR A 102 -4.65 11.93 8.27
CA TYR A 102 -4.35 13.29 8.72
C TYR A 102 -3.85 14.21 7.60
N PHE A 103 -3.46 13.65 6.46
CA PHE A 103 -3.13 14.33 5.20
C PHE A 103 -3.99 13.77 4.07
#